data_AF-A0A7C4FTK4-F1
#
_entry.id   AF-A0A7C4FTK4-F1
#
_cell.length_a   1.000
_cell.length_b   1.000
_cell.length_c   1.000
_cell.angle_alpha   90.00
_cell.angle_beta   90.00
_cell.angle_gamma   90.00
#
_symmetry.space_group_name_H-M   'P 1'
#
loop_
_entity.id
_entity.type
_entity.pdbx_description
1 polymer ?
#
loop_
_entity_poly.entity_id
_entity_poly.type
_entity_poly.pdbx_seq_one_letter_code
_entity_poly.pdbx_strand_id
1 'polypeptide(L)' 'MSASIKQEIIEQIDKMPIDLQKRVLDFAHALVLSEPKSIPGRDLLKFVGIMTPEEAEEMAKAIEDGCEQIDESGW' A
#
# COMPACT_ATOMS: atom_id res chain seq x y z
N MET A 1 19.01 8.34 27.09
CA MET A 1 19.03 8.47 25.62
C MET A 1 18.15 7.38 25.06
N SER A 2 17.11 7.71 24.30
CA SER A 2 16.35 6.69 23.55
C SER A 2 17.26 6.19 22.44
N ALA A 3 17.67 4.93 22.49
CA ALA A 3 18.35 4.30 21.36
C ALA A 3 17.42 4.39 20.14
N SER A 4 18.00 4.58 18.95
CA SER A 4 17.17 4.49 17.75
C SER A 4 16.62 3.08 17.63
N ILE A 5 15.38 2.92 17.14
CA ILE A 5 14.75 1.61 16.90
C ILE A 5 15.69 0.67 16.11
N LYS A 6 16.45 1.23 15.16
CA LYS A 6 17.47 0.51 14.40
C LYS A 6 18.52 -0.18 15.30
N GLN A 7 18.98 0.52 16.32
CA GLN A 7 20.04 0.04 17.21
C GLN A 7 19.53 -1.06 18.13
N GLU A 8 18.32 -0.94 18.64
CA GLU A 8 17.67 -2.00 19.41
C GLU A 8 17.45 -3.27 18.57
N ILE A 9 17.05 -3.11 17.30
CA ILE A 9 16.91 -4.25 16.37
C ILE A 9 18.25 -4.97 16.17
N ILE A 10 19.35 -4.23 15.97
CA ILE A 10 20.69 -4.82 15.80
C ILE A 10 21.09 -5.61 17.06
N GLU A 11 20.92 -5.01 18.25
CA GLU A 11 21.27 -5.67 19.52
C GLU A 11 20.47 -6.96 19.78
N GLN A 12 19.24 -7.06 19.29
CA GLN A 12 18.45 -8.29 19.38
C GLN A 12 18.90 -9.33 18.36
N ILE A 13 19.18 -8.92 17.11
CA ILE A 13 19.66 -9.83 16.05
C ILE A 13 21.00 -10.46 16.44
N ASP A 14 21.92 -9.71 17.05
CA ASP A 14 23.24 -10.22 17.46
C ASP A 14 23.16 -11.38 18.48
N LYS A 15 22.05 -11.48 19.22
CA LYS A 15 21.82 -12.54 20.22
C LYS A 15 21.10 -13.77 19.63
N MET A 16 20.66 -13.71 18.38
CA MET A 16 19.87 -14.76 17.75
C MET A 16 20.75 -15.81 17.04
N PRO A 17 20.35 -17.09 17.05
CA PRO A 17 20.85 -18.10 16.13
C PRO A 17 20.64 -17.71 14.65
N ILE A 18 21.51 -18.22 13.78
CA ILE A 18 21.57 -17.82 12.36
C ILE A 18 20.26 -18.06 11.59
N ASP A 19 19.51 -19.10 11.93
CA ASP A 19 18.21 -19.41 11.33
C ASP A 19 17.15 -18.35 11.66
N LEU A 20 17.17 -17.83 12.90
CA LEU A 20 16.28 -16.75 13.31
C LEU A 20 16.71 -15.41 12.71
N GLN A 21 18.02 -15.13 12.61
CA GLN A 21 18.51 -13.95 11.91
C GLN A 21 18.03 -13.93 10.45
N LYS A 22 18.11 -15.08 9.76
CA LYS A 22 17.62 -15.22 8.39
C LYS A 22 16.11 -14.93 8.29
N ARG A 23 15.32 -15.44 9.23
CA ARG A 23 13.87 -15.18 9.28
C ARG A 23 13.55 -13.70 9.47
N VAL A 24 14.31 -13.00 10.31
CA VAL A 24 14.17 -11.54 10.49
C VAL A 24 14.50 -10.79 9.20
N LEU A 25 15.57 -11.19 8.49
CA LEU A 25 15.95 -10.61 7.22
C LEU A 25 14.87 -10.82 6.14
N ASP A 26 14.35 -12.04 6.02
CA ASP A 26 13.28 -12.37 5.07
C ASP A 26 12.02 -11.53 5.35
N PHE A 27 11.67 -11.35 6.63
CA PHE A 27 10.55 -10.49 7.04
C PHE A 27 10.80 -9.01 6.72
N ALA A 28 12.00 -8.49 6.97
CA ALA A 28 12.35 -7.11 6.63
C ALA A 28 12.25 -6.85 5.11
N HIS A 29 12.69 -7.80 4.28
CA HIS A 29 12.49 -7.72 2.83
C HIS A 29 11.01 -7.70 2.45
N ALA A 30 10.20 -8.57 3.06
CA ALA A 30 8.77 -8.59 2.82
C ALA A 30 8.11 -7.26 3.19
N LEU A 31 8.52 -6.63 4.30
CA LEU A 31 8.00 -5.31 4.71
C LEU A 31 8.27 -4.24 3.66
N VAL A 32 9.50 -4.16 3.14
CA VAL A 32 9.87 -3.20 2.09
C VAL A 32 9.07 -3.43 0.81
N LEU A 33 8.79 -4.69 0.46
CA LEU A 33 7.99 -5.03 -0.71
C LEU A 33 6.48 -4.82 -0.50
N SER A 34 6.02 -4.95 0.73
CA SER A 34 4.60 -4.78 1.12
C SER A 34 4.19 -3.33 1.29
N GLU A 35 5.15 -2.41 1.39
CA GLU A 35 4.84 -0.99 1.45
C GLU A 35 4.09 -0.60 0.17
N PRO A 36 2.82 -0.14 0.28
CA PRO A 36 2.08 0.27 -0.89
C PRO A 36 2.90 1.32 -1.60
N LYS A 37 3.27 1.06 -2.86
CA LYS A 37 3.95 2.05 -3.70
C LYS A 37 3.00 3.22 -3.90
N SER A 38 3.09 4.18 -3.00
CA SER A 38 2.32 5.41 -3.10
C SER A 38 2.85 6.17 -4.31
N ILE A 39 1.94 6.53 -5.21
CA ILE A 39 2.27 7.43 -6.30
C ILE A 39 2.17 8.85 -5.75
N PRO A 40 3.23 9.67 -5.80
CA PRO A 40 3.14 11.07 -5.41
C PRO A 40 1.97 11.74 -6.12
N GLY A 41 1.15 12.52 -5.41
CA GLY A 41 -0.03 13.17 -6.00
C GLY A 41 0.30 14.05 -7.21
N ARG A 42 1.51 14.63 -7.26
CA ARG A 42 2.02 15.37 -8.42
C ARG A 42 2.09 14.53 -9.70
N ASP A 43 2.31 13.23 -9.59
CA ASP A 43 2.40 12.31 -10.73
C ASP A 43 1.00 11.98 -11.29
N LEU A 44 -0.07 12.29 -10.55
CA LEU A 44 -1.46 12.18 -11.01
C LEU A 44 -1.89 13.39 -11.86
N LEU A 45 -1.15 14.51 -11.83
CA LEU A 45 -1.50 15.72 -12.59
C LEU A 45 -1.55 15.49 -14.10
N LYS A 46 -0.83 14.47 -14.61
CA LYS A 46 -0.91 14.04 -16.02
C LYS A 46 -2.29 13.54 -16.45
N PHE A 47 -3.17 13.25 -15.49
CA PHE A 47 -4.54 12.79 -15.70
C PHE A 47 -5.58 13.92 -15.58
N VAL A 48 -5.16 15.18 -15.42
CA VAL A 48 -6.11 16.30 -15.40
C VAL A 48 -6.55 16.61 -16.84
N GLY A 49 -7.86 16.61 -17.07
CA GLY A 49 -8.45 17.01 -18.35
C GLY A 49 -8.33 15.99 -19.49
N ILE A 50 -7.92 14.75 -19.20
CA ILE A 50 -7.91 13.66 -20.20
C ILE A 50 -9.30 13.13 -20.55
N MET A 51 -10.30 13.32 -19.69
CA MET A 51 -11.67 12.88 -19.95
C MET A 51 -12.51 14.04 -20.48
N THR A 52 -13.32 13.77 -21.51
CA THR A 52 -14.37 14.70 -21.92
C THR A 52 -15.51 14.69 -20.91
N PRO A 53 -16.39 15.72 -20.90
CA PRO A 53 -17.58 15.72 -20.06
C PRO A 53 -18.46 14.49 -20.28
N GLU A 54 -18.60 14.04 -21.51
CA GLU A 54 -19.41 12.87 -21.87
C GLU A 54 -18.80 11.58 -21.30
N GLU A 55 -17.48 11.38 -21.44
CA GLU A 55 -16.77 10.23 -20.87
C GLU A 55 -16.87 10.22 -19.33
N ALA A 56 -16.83 11.39 -18.69
CA ALA A 56 -17.00 11.52 -17.25
C ALA A 56 -18.43 11.17 -16.81
N GLU A 57 -19.44 11.57 -17.58
CA GLU A 57 -20.84 11.25 -17.32
C GLU A 57 -21.13 9.75 -17.50
N GLU A 58 -20.57 9.12 -18.53
CA GLU A 58 -20.66 7.66 -18.73
C GLU A 58 -20.04 6.88 -17.57
N MET A 59 -18.86 7.30 -17.10
CA MET A 59 -18.20 6.69 -15.94
C MET A 59 -19.02 6.88 -14.66
N ALA A 60 -19.60 8.06 -14.43
CA ALA A 60 -20.45 8.32 -13.28
C ALA A 60 -21.68 7.39 -13.25
N LYS A 61 -22.38 7.26 -14.39
CA LYS A 61 -23.53 6.34 -14.50
C LYS A 61 -23.13 4.89 -14.24
N ALA A 62 -22.00 4.44 -14.78
CA ALA A 62 -21.52 3.07 -14.56
C ALA A 62 -21.22 2.78 -13.08
N ILE A 63 -20.73 3.78 -12.32
CA ILE A 63 -20.48 3.65 -10.87
C ILE A 63 -21.81 3.56 -10.10
N GLU A 64 -22.77 4.45 -10.41
CA GLU A 64 -24.09 4.47 -9.76
C GLU A 64 -24.88 3.18 -10.01
N ASP A 65 -24.85 2.69 -11.25
CA ASP A 65 -25.61 1.50 -11.67
C ASP A 65 -24.96 0.19 -11.22
N GLY A 66 -23.61 0.14 -11.09
CA GLY A 66 -22.87 -1.11 -10.95
C GLY A 66 -21.95 -1.26 -9.73
N CYS A 67 -21.53 -0.18 -9.08
CA CYS A 67 -20.58 -0.21 -7.96
C CYS A 67 -21.19 0.21 -6.62
N GLU A 68 -22.18 1.10 -6.63
CA GLU A 68 -22.79 1.63 -5.40
C GLU A 68 -24.03 0.86 -4.94
N GLN A 69 -24.55 -0.05 -5.77
CA GLN A 69 -25.63 -0.97 -5.41
C GLN A 69 -25.06 -2.17 -4.65
N ILE A 70 -24.82 -2.00 -3.35
CA ILE A 70 -24.45 -3.11 -2.46
C ILE A 70 -25.71 -3.92 -2.18
N ASP A 71 -25.75 -5.18 -2.65
CA ASP A 71 -26.76 -6.14 -2.18
C ASP A 71 -26.45 -6.50 -0.73
N GLU A 72 -27.14 -5.84 0.20
CA GLU A 72 -27.01 -6.09 1.64
C GLU A 72 -27.34 -7.54 2.02
N SER A 73 -28.05 -8.29 1.16
CA SER A 73 -28.45 -9.68 1.39
C SER A 73 -27.52 -10.73 0.74
N GLY A 74 -26.48 -10.29 0.02
CA GLY A 74 -25.58 -11.14 -0.76
C GLY A 74 -24.46 -11.83 0.01
N TRP A 75 -24.45 -11.76 1.35
CA TRP A 75 -23.47 -12.42 2.25
C TRP A 75 -24.10 -13.50 3.11
#